data_AF-A0A535EWT3-F1
#
_entry.id   AF-A0A535EWT3-F1
#
_cell.length_a   1.000
_cell.length_b   1.000
_cell.length_c   1.000
_cell.angle_alpha   90.00
_cell.angle_beta   90.00
_cell.angle_gamma   90.00
#
_symmetry.space_group_name_H-M   'P 1'
#
loop_
_entity.id
_entity.type
_entity.pdbx_description
1 polymer ?
#
loop_
_entity_poly.entity_id
_entity_poly.type
_entity_poly.pdbx_seq_one_letter_code
_entity_poly.pdbx_strand_id
1 'polypeptide(L)'
;MYGKTLITLLISFGAYAIFFGPWFAGALVVMILIHEFGHVIEIRRQGMKASAPIFIPFFGAAIFQRSHPQDALKQAQIGIAGPLLGTVGATVAYVLYGSTHWVPLLLAAWIGFYINLFNLIPAGMLDGGWILGAVSKWFQVFGLALLLALVIFVGLSPIVLIFIVIGLPTVIARFRNDRDPYYQSVPIAGRWAMGAAWLVLAIFLGFASYEAHGQLQPYLA
;
A
#
# COMPACT_ATOMS: atom_id res chain seq x y z
N MET A 1 -0.60 -15.36 18.93
CA MET A 1 -0.30 -14.21 18.03
C MET A 1 -1.55 -13.75 17.27
N TYR A 2 -2.34 -14.68 16.72
CA TYR A 2 -3.62 -14.40 16.03
C TYR A 2 -4.69 -13.67 16.88
N GLY A 3 -4.74 -13.90 18.20
CA GLY A 3 -5.70 -13.21 19.08
C GLY A 3 -5.56 -11.69 19.10
N LYS A 4 -4.34 -11.15 18.97
CA LYS A 4 -4.11 -9.70 18.90
C LYS A 4 -4.60 -9.12 17.57
N THR A 5 -4.40 -9.82 16.47
CA THR A 5 -4.94 -9.45 15.15
C THR A 5 -6.45 -9.39 15.18
N LEU A 6 -7.12 -10.39 15.75
CA LEU A 6 -8.58 -10.40 15.84
C LEU A 6 -9.11 -9.23 16.67
N ILE A 7 -8.52 -8.97 17.84
CA ILE A 7 -8.92 -7.85 18.71
C ILE A 7 -8.73 -6.51 17.99
N THR A 8 -7.55 -6.29 17.41
CA THR A 8 -7.26 -5.03 16.70
C THR A 8 -8.13 -4.83 15.47
N LEU A 9 -8.44 -5.92 14.75
CA LEU A 9 -9.38 -5.90 13.62
C LEU A 9 -10.78 -5.50 14.07
N LEU A 10 -11.31 -6.12 15.14
CA LEU A 10 -12.64 -5.81 15.66
C LEU A 10 -12.75 -4.36 16.15
N ILE A 11 -11.70 -3.84 16.81
CA ILE A 11 -11.64 -2.44 17.25
C ILE A 11 -11.63 -1.51 16.03
N SER A 12 -10.78 -1.76 15.03
CA SER A 12 -10.74 -0.96 13.81
C SER A 12 -12.05 -1.01 13.06
N PHE A 13 -12.65 -2.20 12.88
CA PHE A 13 -13.96 -2.36 12.26
C PHE A 13 -15.02 -1.55 13.00
N GLY A 14 -15.11 -1.68 14.32
CA GLY A 14 -16.06 -0.94 15.15
C GLY A 14 -15.90 0.57 15.00
N ALA A 15 -14.66 1.08 15.06
CA ALA A 15 -14.37 2.49 14.85
C ALA A 15 -14.83 2.96 13.46
N TYR A 16 -14.40 2.30 12.40
CA TYR A 16 -14.80 2.69 11.04
C TYR A 16 -16.32 2.56 10.82
N ALA A 17 -16.96 1.55 11.42
CA ALA A 17 -18.40 1.34 11.27
C ALA A 17 -19.22 2.46 11.91
N ILE A 18 -18.75 3.00 13.05
CA ILE A 18 -19.39 4.14 13.73
C ILE A 18 -19.28 5.41 12.89
N PHE A 19 -18.14 5.68 12.28
CA PHE A 19 -17.90 6.95 11.56
C PHE A 19 -18.30 6.92 10.08
N PHE A 20 -18.18 5.77 9.41
CA PHE A 20 -18.32 5.64 7.95
C PHE A 20 -19.32 4.55 7.53
N GLY A 21 -19.93 3.85 8.50
CA GLY A 21 -20.88 2.78 8.25
C GLY A 21 -20.26 1.39 8.09
N PRO A 22 -21.05 0.32 8.32
CA PRO A 22 -20.54 -1.05 8.39
C PRO A 22 -20.02 -1.58 7.05
N TRP A 23 -20.63 -1.16 5.92
CA TRP A 23 -20.17 -1.59 4.59
C TRP A 23 -18.81 -1.01 4.24
N PHE A 24 -18.57 0.27 4.56
CA PHE A 24 -17.26 0.90 4.40
C PHE A 24 -16.21 0.21 5.28
N ALA A 25 -16.53 0.01 6.56
CA ALA A 25 -15.63 -0.66 7.50
C ALA A 25 -15.25 -2.08 7.03
N GLY A 26 -16.25 -2.87 6.59
CA GLY A 26 -16.03 -4.21 6.07
C GLY A 26 -15.17 -4.21 4.81
N ALA A 27 -15.51 -3.36 3.84
CA ALA A 27 -14.75 -3.18 2.61
C ALA A 27 -13.29 -2.80 2.89
N LEU A 28 -13.06 -1.81 3.75
CA LEU A 28 -11.74 -1.33 4.14
C LEU A 28 -10.91 -2.44 4.80
N VAL A 29 -11.46 -3.11 5.83
CA VAL A 29 -10.75 -4.19 6.55
C VAL A 29 -10.42 -5.34 5.62
N VAL A 30 -11.35 -5.77 4.77
CA VAL A 30 -11.12 -6.87 3.83
C VAL A 30 -10.05 -6.51 2.80
N MET A 31 -10.09 -5.31 2.23
CA MET A 31 -9.10 -4.88 1.24
C MET A 31 -7.70 -4.74 1.85
N ILE A 32 -7.60 -4.18 3.06
CA ILE A 32 -6.33 -4.12 3.80
C ILE A 32 -5.84 -5.55 4.10
N LEU A 33 -6.69 -6.46 4.57
CA LEU A 33 -6.29 -7.84 4.82
C LEU A 33 -5.71 -8.50 3.58
N ILE A 34 -6.39 -8.39 2.43
CA ILE A 34 -5.93 -8.98 1.16
C ILE A 34 -4.57 -8.40 0.78
N HIS A 35 -4.40 -7.08 0.88
CA HIS A 35 -3.12 -6.42 0.64
C HIS A 35 -2.01 -6.96 1.56
N GLU A 36 -2.24 -6.96 2.87
CA GLU A 36 -1.27 -7.44 3.87
C GLU A 36 -0.89 -8.91 3.65
N PHE A 37 -1.85 -9.75 3.24
CA PHE A 37 -1.56 -11.14 2.89
C PHE A 37 -0.57 -11.26 1.72
N GLY A 38 -0.54 -10.29 0.79
CA GLY A 38 0.44 -10.25 -0.30
C GLY A 38 1.86 -10.17 0.25
N HIS A 39 2.10 -9.26 1.20
CA HIS A 39 3.39 -9.19 1.90
C HIS A 39 3.69 -10.47 2.68
N VAL A 40 2.72 -11.03 3.42
CA VAL A 40 2.93 -12.28 4.18
C VAL A 40 3.36 -13.41 3.26
N ILE A 41 2.69 -13.58 2.12
CA ILE A 41 2.98 -14.63 1.14
C ILE A 41 4.42 -14.46 0.63
N GLU A 42 4.81 -13.25 0.26
CA GLU A 42 6.15 -13.00 -0.28
C GLU A 42 7.25 -13.16 0.76
N ILE A 43 7.05 -12.63 1.98
CA ILE A 43 8.00 -12.80 3.09
C ILE A 43 8.23 -14.30 3.36
N ARG A 44 7.15 -15.09 3.39
CA ARG A 44 7.24 -16.55 3.60
C ARG A 44 7.88 -17.27 2.42
N ARG A 45 7.59 -16.84 1.18
CA ARG A 45 8.22 -17.38 -0.04
C ARG A 45 9.73 -17.19 -0.03
N GLN A 46 10.20 -16.08 0.54
CA GLN A 46 11.62 -15.80 0.74
C GLN A 46 12.23 -16.50 1.97
N GLY A 47 11.50 -17.39 2.65
CA GLY A 47 11.97 -18.16 3.80
C GLY A 47 11.97 -17.39 5.13
N MET A 48 11.40 -16.19 5.17
CA MET A 48 11.36 -15.35 6.37
C MET A 48 10.05 -15.52 7.15
N LYS A 49 10.10 -15.22 8.46
CA LYS A 49 8.93 -15.28 9.34
C LYS A 49 8.18 -13.95 9.35
N ALA A 50 7.00 -13.92 8.73
CA ALA A 50 6.06 -12.81 8.83
C ALA A 50 5.23 -12.90 10.13
N SER A 51 4.95 -11.75 10.74
CA SER A 51 3.92 -11.64 11.78
C SER A 51 2.51 -11.69 11.17
N ALA A 52 1.50 -11.86 12.03
CA ALA A 52 0.12 -11.61 11.62
C ALA A 52 -0.10 -10.08 11.54
N PRO A 53 -0.92 -9.59 10.60
CA PRO A 53 -1.23 -8.16 10.49
C PRO A 53 -1.80 -7.62 11.80
N ILE A 54 -1.38 -6.42 12.21
CA ILE A 54 -1.96 -5.69 13.33
C ILE A 54 -2.66 -4.47 12.76
N PHE A 55 -3.95 -4.32 13.06
CA PHE A 55 -4.72 -3.18 12.60
C PHE A 55 -4.56 -2.01 13.57
N ILE A 56 -4.31 -0.83 13.03
CA ILE A 56 -4.24 0.43 13.77
C ILE A 56 -5.40 1.30 13.26
N PRO A 57 -6.42 1.55 14.09
CA PRO A 57 -7.55 2.37 13.68
C PRO A 57 -7.08 3.70 13.10
N PHE A 58 -7.66 4.10 11.96
CA PHE A 58 -7.36 5.31 11.20
C PHE A 58 -5.98 5.39 10.53
N PHE A 59 -5.05 4.48 10.84
CA PHE A 59 -3.71 4.44 10.24
C PHE A 59 -3.50 3.30 9.24
N GLY A 60 -4.26 2.20 9.35
CA GLY A 60 -4.19 1.06 8.43
C GLY A 60 -3.85 -0.25 9.14
N ALA A 61 -3.04 -1.09 8.51
CA ALA A 61 -2.46 -2.26 9.14
C ALA A 61 -0.93 -2.23 9.02
N ALA A 62 -0.28 -3.01 9.87
CA ALA A 62 1.17 -3.19 9.82
C ALA A 62 1.52 -4.66 10.04
N ILE A 63 2.47 -5.14 9.24
CA ILE A 63 3.16 -6.41 9.47
C ILE A 63 4.58 -6.10 9.94
N PHE A 64 4.94 -6.70 11.07
CA PHE A 64 6.32 -6.76 11.51
C PHE A 64 7.03 -7.97 10.89
N GLN A 65 8.16 -7.72 10.25
CA GLN A 65 9.06 -8.75 9.74
C GLN A 65 10.16 -9.02 10.79
N ARG A 66 10.46 -10.30 11.06
CA ARG A 66 11.42 -10.68 12.13
C ARG A 66 12.89 -10.73 11.69
N SER A 67 13.18 -10.53 10.41
CA SER A 67 14.52 -10.57 9.82
C SER A 67 14.59 -9.62 8.63
N HIS A 68 15.67 -8.85 8.46
CA HIS A 68 15.81 -7.97 7.29
C HIS A 68 16.07 -8.79 6.00
N PRO A 69 15.55 -8.37 4.84
CA PRO A 69 15.94 -8.99 3.58
C PRO A 69 17.42 -8.84 3.30
N GLN A 70 17.96 -9.76 2.52
CA GLN A 70 19.39 -9.80 2.22
C GLN A 70 19.84 -8.71 1.24
N ASP A 71 18.92 -8.21 0.42
CA ASP A 71 19.17 -7.17 -0.57
C ASP A 71 17.90 -6.33 -0.82
N ALA A 72 18.07 -5.18 -1.47
CA ALA A 72 16.97 -4.27 -1.77
C ALA A 72 15.99 -4.82 -2.82
N LEU A 73 16.38 -5.78 -3.66
CA LEU A 73 15.47 -6.39 -4.64
C LEU A 73 14.44 -7.27 -3.95
N LYS A 74 14.87 -8.09 -2.99
CA LYS A 74 14.00 -8.92 -2.16
C LYS A 74 13.02 -8.06 -1.35
N GLN A 75 13.49 -6.93 -0.82
CA GLN A 75 12.61 -5.96 -0.15
C GLN A 75 11.62 -5.31 -1.13
N ALA A 76 12.04 -4.96 -2.34
CA ALA A 76 11.15 -4.41 -3.36
C ALA A 76 10.10 -5.43 -3.81
N GLN A 77 10.46 -6.72 -3.89
CA GLN A 77 9.53 -7.83 -4.16
C GLN A 77 8.48 -7.96 -3.05
N ILE A 78 8.89 -7.87 -1.78
CA ILE A 78 7.94 -7.82 -0.66
C ILE A 78 7.03 -6.60 -0.80
N GLY A 79 7.60 -5.43 -1.08
CA GLY A 79 6.85 -4.18 -1.23
C GLY A 79 5.80 -4.27 -2.33
N ILE A 80 6.10 -4.84 -3.51
CA ILE A 80 5.12 -4.92 -4.59
C ILE A 80 4.05 -6.01 -4.38
N ALA A 81 4.34 -7.03 -3.57
CA ALA A 81 3.42 -8.16 -3.37
C ALA A 81 2.10 -7.75 -2.73
N GLY A 82 2.11 -6.79 -1.80
CA GLY A 82 0.90 -6.27 -1.17
C GLY A 82 -0.02 -5.55 -2.17
N PRO A 83 0.46 -4.50 -2.84
CA PRO A 83 -0.26 -3.81 -3.91
C PRO A 83 -0.78 -4.75 -5.00
N LEU A 84 0.01 -5.74 -5.43
CA LEU A 84 -0.44 -6.71 -6.44
C LEU A 84 -1.61 -7.55 -5.95
N LEU A 85 -1.52 -8.17 -4.76
CA LEU A 85 -2.60 -9.01 -4.26
C LEU A 85 -3.84 -8.17 -3.91
N GLY A 86 -3.65 -6.99 -3.33
CA GLY A 86 -4.72 -6.03 -3.10
C GLY A 86 -5.43 -5.61 -4.40
N THR A 87 -4.67 -5.40 -5.48
CA THR A 87 -5.22 -5.07 -6.80
C THR A 87 -6.06 -6.22 -7.37
N VAL A 88 -5.61 -7.46 -7.21
CA VAL A 88 -6.38 -8.65 -7.59
C VAL A 88 -7.69 -8.71 -6.80
N GLY A 89 -7.64 -8.52 -5.48
CA GLY A 89 -8.85 -8.51 -4.64
C GLY A 89 -9.85 -7.42 -5.03
N ALA A 90 -9.36 -6.21 -5.27
CA ALA A 90 -10.19 -5.09 -5.71
C ALA A 90 -10.80 -5.32 -7.10
N THR A 91 -10.02 -5.90 -8.03
CA THR A 91 -10.50 -6.26 -9.37
C THR A 91 -11.58 -7.34 -9.32
N VAL A 92 -11.42 -8.34 -8.46
CA VAL A 92 -12.46 -9.36 -8.25
C VAL A 92 -13.74 -8.73 -7.72
N ALA A 93 -13.66 -7.83 -6.73
CA ALA A 93 -14.83 -7.11 -6.23
C ALA A 93 -15.51 -6.28 -7.33
N TYR A 94 -14.73 -5.59 -8.17
CA TYR A 94 -15.23 -4.80 -9.29
C TYR A 94 -15.95 -5.65 -10.35
N VAL A 95 -15.37 -6.78 -10.73
CA VAL A 95 -15.97 -7.71 -11.70
C VAL A 95 -17.26 -8.32 -11.14
N LEU A 96 -17.26 -8.71 -9.86
CA LEU A 96 -18.47 -9.22 -9.21
C LEU A 96 -19.58 -8.17 -9.13
N TYR A 97 -19.24 -6.90 -8.88
CA TYR A 97 -20.19 -5.80 -8.96
C TYR A 97 -20.85 -5.72 -10.35
N GLY A 98 -20.10 -5.87 -11.43
CA GLY A 98 -20.64 -5.82 -12.80
C GLY A 98 -21.74 -6.84 -13.09
N SER A 99 -21.79 -7.96 -12.36
CA SER A 99 -22.83 -8.99 -12.49
C SER A 99 -23.95 -8.90 -11.44
N THR A 100 -23.61 -8.44 -10.23
CA THR A 100 -24.53 -8.45 -9.08
C THR A 100 -25.20 -7.11 -8.84
N HIS A 101 -24.61 -6.02 -9.35
CA HIS A 101 -24.93 -4.63 -9.03
C HIS A 101 -24.97 -4.33 -7.52
N TRP A 102 -24.31 -5.15 -6.70
CA TRP A 102 -24.29 -4.97 -5.26
C TRP A 102 -23.26 -3.90 -4.87
N VAL A 103 -23.75 -2.69 -4.58
CA VAL A 103 -22.95 -1.48 -4.34
C VAL A 103 -21.80 -1.67 -3.33
N PRO A 104 -21.92 -2.44 -2.24
CA PRO A 104 -20.78 -2.72 -1.35
C PRO A 104 -19.56 -3.34 -2.04
N LEU A 105 -19.73 -4.10 -3.13
CA LEU A 105 -18.61 -4.61 -3.92
C LEU A 105 -17.91 -3.51 -4.72
N LEU A 106 -18.69 -2.56 -5.28
CA LEU A 106 -18.12 -1.39 -5.95
C LEU A 106 -17.36 -0.50 -4.96
N LEU A 107 -17.91 -0.32 -3.75
CA LEU A 107 -17.24 0.39 -2.67
C LEU A 107 -15.93 -0.30 -2.28
N ALA A 108 -15.93 -1.63 -2.13
CA ALA A 108 -14.73 -2.40 -1.84
C ALA A 108 -13.69 -2.34 -2.97
N ALA A 109 -14.12 -2.39 -4.22
CA ALA A 109 -13.23 -2.19 -5.37
C ALA A 109 -12.57 -0.80 -5.35
N TRP A 110 -13.36 0.26 -5.19
CA TRP A 110 -12.86 1.63 -5.13
C TRP A 110 -11.87 1.84 -3.97
N ILE A 111 -12.23 1.40 -2.77
CA ILE A 111 -11.34 1.46 -1.59
C ILE A 111 -10.06 0.66 -1.84
N GLY A 112 -10.18 -0.56 -2.39
CA GLY A 112 -9.05 -1.41 -2.70
C GLY A 112 -8.11 -0.77 -3.71
N PHE A 113 -8.61 -0.27 -4.85
CA PHE A 113 -7.77 0.40 -5.84
C PHE A 113 -7.10 1.64 -5.26
N TYR A 114 -7.82 2.45 -4.49
CA TYR A 114 -7.30 3.65 -3.87
C TYR A 114 -6.18 3.37 -2.86
N ILE A 115 -6.37 2.40 -1.95
CA ILE A 115 -5.35 2.03 -0.95
C ILE A 115 -4.09 1.51 -1.62
N ASN A 116 -4.23 0.64 -2.63
CA ASN A 116 -3.07 0.13 -3.35
C ASN A 116 -2.35 1.25 -4.11
N LEU A 117 -3.08 2.19 -4.72
CA LEU A 117 -2.50 3.34 -5.41
C LEU A 117 -1.75 4.26 -4.44
N PHE A 118 -2.36 4.55 -3.28
CA PHE A 118 -1.73 5.36 -2.24
C PHE A 118 -0.45 4.71 -1.72
N ASN A 119 -0.46 3.39 -1.51
CA ASN A 119 0.73 2.64 -1.09
C ASN A 119 1.84 2.63 -2.15
N LEU A 120 1.56 2.89 -3.43
CA LEU A 120 2.59 3.02 -4.46
C LEU A 120 3.33 4.36 -4.45
N ILE A 121 2.91 5.34 -3.65
CA ILE A 121 3.66 6.60 -3.50
C ILE A 121 5.06 6.29 -2.96
N PRO A 122 6.14 6.77 -3.61
CA PRO A 122 7.50 6.42 -3.20
C PRO A 122 7.97 7.22 -1.98
N ALA A 123 7.33 7.03 -0.82
CA ALA A 123 7.60 7.82 0.37
C ALA A 123 7.61 6.98 1.66
N GLY A 124 8.71 7.07 2.41
CA GLY A 124 8.81 6.56 3.77
C GLY A 124 8.46 5.08 3.91
N MET A 125 7.44 4.81 4.75
CA MET A 125 6.99 3.46 5.08
C MET A 125 6.06 2.82 4.04
N LEU A 126 5.59 3.58 3.05
CA LEU A 126 4.70 3.07 2.00
C LEU A 126 5.46 2.11 1.07
N ASP A 127 4.72 1.18 0.47
CA ASP A 127 5.28 0.14 -0.40
C ASP A 127 6.10 0.71 -1.56
N GLY A 128 5.66 1.80 -2.17
CA GLY A 128 6.36 2.51 -3.24
C GLY A 128 7.78 2.91 -2.83
N GLY A 129 7.98 3.25 -1.54
CA GLY A 129 9.29 3.59 -0.98
C GLY A 129 10.25 2.40 -0.98
N TRP A 130 9.74 1.20 -0.71
CA TRP A 130 10.47 -0.06 -0.76
C TRP A 130 10.69 -0.53 -2.20
N ILE A 131 9.67 -0.44 -3.06
CA ILE A 131 9.72 -0.85 -4.47
C ILE A 131 10.73 -0.01 -5.25
N LEU A 132 10.56 1.31 -5.23
CA LEU A 132 11.43 2.24 -5.97
C LEU A 132 12.75 2.52 -5.25
N GLY A 133 12.87 2.17 -3.97
CA GLY A 133 14.14 2.20 -3.22
C GLY A 133 15.23 1.31 -3.83
N ALA A 134 14.84 0.20 -4.48
CA ALA A 134 15.75 -0.65 -5.25
C ALA A 134 16.13 -0.06 -6.61
N VAL A 135 15.30 0.83 -7.17
CA VAL A 135 15.50 1.45 -8.48
C VAL A 135 16.43 2.66 -8.37
N SER A 136 16.07 3.63 -7.54
CA SER A 136 16.87 4.84 -7.32
C SER A 136 16.49 5.56 -6.03
N LYS A 137 17.50 6.07 -5.30
CA LYS A 137 17.30 6.88 -4.08
C LYS A 137 16.52 8.19 -4.35
N TRP A 138 16.57 8.70 -5.58
CA TRP A 138 15.88 9.93 -5.97
C TRP A 138 14.35 9.78 -6.01
N PHE A 139 13.82 8.57 -6.20
CA PHE A 139 12.37 8.35 -6.14
C PHE A 139 11.79 8.65 -4.76
N GLN A 140 12.58 8.45 -3.69
CA GLN A 140 12.12 8.79 -2.34
C GLN A 140 12.03 10.30 -2.13
N VAL A 141 12.95 11.08 -2.71
CA VAL A 141 12.89 12.55 -2.71
C VAL A 141 11.68 13.03 -3.51
N PHE A 142 11.48 12.45 -4.70
CA PHE A 142 10.31 12.74 -5.52
C PHE A 142 9.01 12.44 -4.78
N GLY A 143 8.90 11.30 -4.10
CA GLY A 143 7.68 10.94 -3.35
C GLY A 143 7.39 11.90 -2.20
N LEU A 144 8.40 12.34 -1.45
CA LEU A 144 8.21 13.36 -0.40
C LEU A 144 7.78 14.70 -0.98
N ALA A 145 8.40 15.14 -2.09
CA ALA A 145 8.03 16.37 -2.78
C ALA A 145 6.60 16.29 -3.34
N LEU A 146 6.22 15.15 -3.90
CA LEU A 146 4.87 14.90 -4.41
C LEU A 146 3.83 14.96 -3.28
N LEU A 147 4.07 14.30 -2.14
CA LEU A 147 3.18 14.37 -0.98
C LEU A 147 3.00 15.81 -0.50
N LEU A 148 4.09 16.57 -0.40
CA LEU A 148 4.04 17.99 -0.01
C LEU A 148 3.22 18.82 -1.00
N ALA A 149 3.44 18.61 -2.30
CA ALA A 149 2.67 19.28 -3.35
C ALA A 149 1.17 18.94 -3.28
N LEU A 150 0.82 17.67 -3.03
CA LEU A 150 -0.59 17.27 -2.90
C LEU A 150 -1.25 17.89 -1.66
N VAL A 151 -0.52 18.09 -0.55
CA VAL A 151 -1.05 18.81 0.61
C VAL A 151 -1.28 20.29 0.29
N ILE A 152 -0.30 20.96 -0.34
CA ILE A 152 -0.35 22.41 -0.60
C ILE A 152 -1.38 22.76 -1.70
N PHE A 153 -1.38 22.01 -2.80
CA PHE A 153 -2.13 22.38 -4.01
C PHE A 153 -3.44 21.63 -4.17
N VAL A 154 -3.57 20.43 -3.62
CA VAL A 154 -4.80 19.61 -3.71
C VAL A 154 -5.60 19.66 -2.40
N GLY A 155 -4.99 20.12 -1.31
CA GLY A 155 -5.66 20.21 -0.01
C GLY A 155 -5.85 18.84 0.65
N LEU A 156 -4.95 17.88 0.38
CA LEU A 156 -4.95 16.63 1.13
C LEU A 156 -4.86 16.87 2.64
N SER A 157 -5.47 15.97 3.41
CA SER A 157 -5.50 16.06 4.87
C SER A 157 -4.09 16.32 5.44
N PRO A 158 -3.94 17.24 6.41
CA PRO A 158 -2.67 17.50 7.08
C PRO A 158 -2.04 16.26 7.74
N ILE A 159 -2.82 15.20 7.99
CA ILE A 159 -2.30 13.89 8.43
C ILE A 159 -1.23 13.36 7.46
N VAL A 160 -1.29 13.69 6.17
CA VAL A 160 -0.29 13.29 5.18
C VAL A 160 1.10 13.84 5.51
N LEU A 161 1.20 14.97 6.22
CA LEU A 161 2.48 15.53 6.66
C LEU A 161 3.23 14.61 7.63
N ILE A 162 2.51 13.76 8.38
CA ILE A 162 3.13 12.76 9.27
C ILE A 162 3.98 11.79 8.45
N PHE A 163 3.49 11.34 7.28
CA PHE A 163 4.25 10.45 6.40
C PHE A 163 5.51 11.13 5.86
N ILE A 164 5.47 12.44 5.61
CA ILE A 164 6.64 13.21 5.19
C ILE A 164 7.69 13.25 6.30
N VAL A 165 7.27 13.57 7.53
CA VAL A 165 8.15 13.64 8.70
C VAL A 165 8.79 12.27 8.98
N ILE A 166 8.03 11.18 8.88
CA ILE A 166 8.55 9.83 9.09
C ILE A 166 9.45 9.36 7.93
N GLY A 167 9.19 9.82 6.70
CA GLY A 167 10.00 9.48 5.53
C GLY A 167 11.31 10.27 5.39
N LEU A 168 11.45 11.43 6.06
CA LEU A 168 12.68 12.22 6.01
C LEU A 168 13.91 11.46 6.52
N PRO A 169 13.88 10.81 7.72
CA PRO A 169 14.99 10.00 8.19
C PRO A 169 15.41 8.89 7.22
N THR A 170 14.46 8.24 6.54
CA THR A 170 14.77 7.16 5.58
C THR A 170 15.51 7.71 4.37
N VAL A 171 15.09 8.88 3.84
CA VAL A 171 15.79 9.56 2.75
C VAL A 171 17.20 9.97 3.17
N ILE A 172 17.34 10.62 4.33
CA ILE A 172 18.63 11.08 4.83
C ILE A 172 19.60 9.89 5.02
N ALA A 173 19.13 8.82 5.67
CA ALA A 173 19.91 7.60 5.85
C ALA A 173 20.33 6.98 4.51
N ARG A 174 19.44 6.99 3.52
CA ARG A 174 19.71 6.45 2.18
C ARG A 174 20.82 7.20 1.45
N PHE A 175 20.89 8.53 1.59
CA PHE A 175 21.96 9.34 1.00
C PHE A 175 23.27 9.24 1.78
N ARG A 176 23.22 9.09 3.10
CA ARG A 176 24.41 8.87 3.94
C ARG A 176 25.06 7.50 3.70
N ASN A 177 24.25 6.47 3.48
CA ASN A 177 24.69 5.09 3.28
C ASN A 177 24.55 4.65 1.82
N ASP A 178 24.93 5.51 0.87
CA ASP A 178 24.70 5.22 -0.56
C ASP A 178 25.57 4.08 -1.12
N ARG A 179 26.69 3.79 -0.44
CA ARG A 179 27.60 2.68 -0.74
C ARG A 179 27.24 1.36 -0.07
N ASP A 180 26.09 1.29 0.60
CA ASP A 180 25.65 0.07 1.26
C ASP A 180 25.46 -1.08 0.24
N PRO A 181 26.16 -2.23 0.41
CA PRO A 181 26.03 -3.40 -0.45
C PRO A 181 24.58 -3.88 -0.63
N TYR A 182 23.72 -3.65 0.36
CA TYR A 182 22.30 -3.97 0.31
C TYR A 182 21.60 -3.38 -0.92
N TYR A 183 21.99 -2.17 -1.35
CA TYR A 183 21.41 -1.52 -2.52
C TYR A 183 22.26 -1.64 -3.79
N GLN A 184 23.57 -1.86 -3.64
CA GLN A 184 24.47 -2.02 -4.78
C GLN A 184 24.38 -3.41 -5.42
N SER A 185 23.99 -4.42 -4.64
CA SER A 185 23.82 -5.80 -5.10
C SER A 185 22.65 -6.02 -6.07
N VAL A 186 21.75 -5.04 -6.23
CA VAL A 186 20.59 -5.16 -7.12
C VAL A 186 21.01 -5.16 -8.59
N PRO A 187 20.75 -6.25 -9.35
CA PRO A 187 21.04 -6.30 -10.78
C PRO A 187 20.25 -5.25 -11.56
N ILE A 188 20.85 -4.70 -12.63
CA ILE A 188 20.20 -3.69 -13.50
C ILE A 188 18.85 -4.18 -14.02
N ALA A 189 18.77 -5.44 -14.46
CA ALA A 189 17.52 -6.05 -14.91
C ALA A 189 16.45 -6.05 -13.81
N GLY A 190 16.84 -6.30 -12.55
CA GLY A 190 15.93 -6.23 -11.40
C GLY A 190 15.40 -4.81 -11.16
N ARG A 191 16.25 -3.78 -11.31
CA ARG A 191 15.81 -2.37 -11.19
C ARG A 191 14.77 -2.02 -12.24
N TRP A 192 15.02 -2.37 -13.50
CA TRP A 192 14.08 -2.11 -14.59
C TRP A 192 12.79 -2.90 -14.43
N ALA A 193 12.86 -4.16 -14.04
CA ALA A 193 11.68 -4.99 -13.79
C ALA A 193 10.79 -4.39 -12.69
N MET A 194 11.38 -4.00 -11.55
CA MET A 194 10.62 -3.39 -10.46
C MET A 194 10.05 -2.02 -10.83
N GLY A 195 10.82 -1.18 -11.52
CA GLY A 195 10.35 0.13 -11.98
C GLY A 195 9.21 0.04 -12.99
N ALA A 196 9.32 -0.89 -13.96
CA ALA A 196 8.27 -1.14 -14.93
C ALA A 196 7.01 -1.73 -14.28
N ALA A 197 7.16 -2.70 -13.38
CA ALA A 197 6.04 -3.28 -12.66
C ALA A 197 5.31 -2.24 -11.80
N TRP A 198 6.06 -1.37 -11.11
CA TRP A 198 5.50 -0.25 -10.35
C TRP A 198 4.71 0.70 -11.26
N LEU A 199 5.28 1.09 -12.41
CA LEU A 199 4.65 2.03 -13.33
C LEU A 199 3.36 1.48 -13.93
N VAL A 200 3.39 0.23 -14.40
CA VAL A 200 2.20 -0.46 -14.94
C VAL A 200 1.12 -0.55 -13.89
N LEU A 201 1.47 -0.93 -12.66
CA LEU A 201 0.51 -1.06 -11.57
C LEU A 201 -0.08 0.31 -11.18
N ALA A 202 0.74 1.36 -11.11
CA ALA A 202 0.29 2.72 -10.81
C ALA A 202 -0.68 3.26 -11.87
N ILE A 203 -0.38 3.06 -13.15
CA ILE A 203 -1.26 3.45 -14.26
C ILE A 203 -2.59 2.70 -14.18
N PHE A 204 -2.54 1.37 -14.02
CA PHE A 204 -3.73 0.54 -13.91
C PHE A 204 -4.60 0.98 -12.72
N LEU A 205 -4.00 1.15 -11.54
CA LEU A 205 -4.72 1.56 -10.34
C LEU A 205 -5.27 2.97 -10.42
N GLY A 206 -4.57 3.90 -11.09
CA GLY A 206 -5.06 5.24 -11.37
C GLY A 206 -6.33 5.21 -12.22
N PHE A 207 -6.29 4.46 -13.32
CA PHE A 207 -7.44 4.26 -14.19
C PHE A 207 -8.60 3.55 -13.47
N ALA A 208 -8.33 2.42 -12.81
CA ALA A 208 -9.35 1.64 -12.11
C ALA A 208 -9.99 2.41 -10.95
N SER A 209 -9.22 3.21 -10.20
CA SER A 209 -9.75 4.09 -9.15
C SER A 209 -10.68 5.16 -9.73
N TYR A 210 -10.29 5.77 -10.85
CA TYR A 210 -11.11 6.78 -11.53
C TYR A 210 -12.44 6.21 -12.01
N GLU A 211 -12.41 5.07 -12.69
CA GLU A 211 -13.61 4.37 -13.19
C GLU A 211 -14.54 3.95 -12.04
N ALA A 212 -14.00 3.29 -11.01
CA ALA A 212 -14.79 2.86 -9.87
C ALA A 212 -15.40 4.05 -9.10
N HIS A 213 -14.66 5.17 -8.99
CA HIS A 213 -15.18 6.39 -8.36
C HIS A 213 -16.34 6.99 -9.15
N GLY A 214 -16.21 7.08 -10.48
CA GLY A 214 -17.26 7.60 -11.36
C GLY A 214 -18.56 6.83 -11.25
N GLN A 215 -18.49 5.50 -11.12
CA GLN A 215 -19.67 4.65 -10.91
C GLN A 215 -20.22 4.74 -9.48
N LEU A 216 -19.41 5.11 -8.49
CA LEU A 216 -19.83 5.23 -7.10
C LEU A 216 -20.53 6.57 -6.83
N GLN A 217 -20.19 7.64 -7.57
CA GLN A 217 -20.74 8.99 -7.43
C GLN A 217 -22.27 9.06 -7.28
N PRO A 218 -23.09 8.36 -8.09
CA PRO A 218 -24.55 8.38 -7.95
C PRO A 218 -25.08 7.85 -6.60
N TYR A 219 -24.28 7.09 -5.86
CA TYR A 219 -24.65 6.51 -4.56
C TYR A 219 -24.14 7.33 -3.37
N LEU A 220 -23.35 8.39 -3.63
CA LEU A 220 -22.77 9.26 -2.60
C LEU A 220 -23.51 10.60 -2.47
N ALA A 221 -24.47 10.87 -3.35
CA ALA A 221 -25.29 12.08 -3.38
C ALA A 221 -26.53 11.99 -2.48
#